data_AF-A0A7C9D716-F1
#
_entry.id   AF-A0A7C9D716-F1
#
_cell.length_a   1.000
_cell.length_b   1.000
_cell.length_c   1.000
_cell.angle_alpha   90.00
_cell.angle_beta   90.00
_cell.angle_gamma   90.00
#
_symmetry.space_group_name_H-M   'P 1'
#
loop_
_entity.id
_entity.type
_entity.pdbx_description
1 polymer ?
#
loop_
_entity_poly.entity_id
_entity_poly.type
_entity_poly.pdbx_seq_one_letter_code
_entity_poly.pdbx_strand_id
1 'polypeptide(L)'
;MEEALELARAKDTKERMAGVERLHHLLEASRKPLTSSEVTSLVDTCLDLLKDNSNFRVSQGGLQALASAAVLAGDNLKIHFNALVPAAVERLGDAKQPVRDAA
;
A
#
# COMPACT_ATOMS: atom_id res chain seq x y z
N MET A 1 -5.12 -8.86 8.85
CA MET A 1 -4.46 -8.38 7.62
C MET A 1 -5.33 -8.69 6.41
N GLU A 2 -5.72 -9.95 6.23
CA GLU A 2 -6.57 -10.40 5.11
C GLU A 2 -7.87 -9.58 4.93
N GLU A 3 -8.69 -9.42 5.97
CA GLU A 3 -9.90 -8.58 5.91
C GLU A 3 -9.62 -7.14 5.43
N ALA A 4 -8.49 -6.56 5.83
CA ALA A 4 -8.13 -5.19 5.43
C ALA A 4 -7.66 -5.14 3.96
N LEU A 5 -7.01 -6.20 3.46
CA LEU A 5 -6.67 -6.36 2.04
C LEU A 5 -7.93 -6.55 1.19
N GLU A 6 -8.92 -7.31 1.67
CA GLU A 6 -10.20 -7.49 0.97
C GLU A 6 -10.95 -6.17 0.83
N LEU A 7 -11.05 -5.39 1.92
CA LEU A 7 -11.64 -4.06 1.89
C LEU A 7 -10.89 -3.12 0.94
N ALA A 8 -9.57 -3.17 0.93
CA ALA A 8 -8.75 -2.38 0.01
C ALA A 8 -8.97 -2.74 -1.47
N ARG A 9 -9.39 -3.98 -1.77
CA ARG A 9 -9.73 -4.45 -3.12
C ARG A 9 -11.20 -4.25 -3.50
N ALA A 10 -11.99 -3.64 -2.62
CA ALA A 10 -13.41 -3.43 -2.85
C ALA A 10 -13.69 -2.53 -4.07
N LYS A 11 -14.86 -2.72 -4.69
CA LYS A 11 -15.30 -1.86 -5.79
C LYS A 11 -15.74 -0.47 -5.32
N ASP A 12 -16.24 -0.38 -4.09
CA ASP A 12 -16.65 0.89 -3.49
C ASP A 12 -15.44 1.67 -2.96
N THR A 13 -15.34 2.95 -3.33
CA THR A 13 -14.20 3.79 -2.95
C THR A 13 -14.13 4.05 -1.45
N LYS A 14 -15.26 4.10 -0.72
CA LYS A 14 -15.25 4.28 0.74
C LYS A 14 -14.75 3.03 1.44
N GLU A 15 -15.14 1.86 0.95
CA GLU A 15 -14.61 0.58 1.44
C GLU A 15 -13.11 0.48 1.20
N ARG A 16 -12.62 0.85 0.01
CA ARG A 16 -11.18 0.91 -0.26
C ARG A 16 -10.44 1.85 0.68
N MET A 17 -10.99 3.04 0.93
CA MET A 17 -10.42 3.99 1.89
C MET A 17 -10.32 3.41 3.30
N ALA A 18 -11.40 2.78 3.79
CA ALA A 18 -11.38 2.12 5.09
C ALA A 18 -10.37 0.96 5.14
N GLY A 19 -10.25 0.23 4.04
CA GLY A 19 -9.25 -0.83 3.88
C GLY A 19 -7.82 -0.32 3.99
N VAL A 20 -7.45 0.74 3.26
CA VAL A 20 -6.09 1.29 3.31
C VAL A 20 -5.74 1.90 4.65
N GLU A 21 -6.68 2.60 5.30
CA GLU A 21 -6.48 3.15 6.65
C GLU A 21 -6.26 2.02 7.67
N ARG A 22 -7.08 0.96 7.59
CA ARG A 22 -6.94 -0.21 8.45
C ARG A 22 -5.63 -0.97 8.19
N LEU A 23 -5.21 -1.08 6.94
CA LEU A 23 -3.92 -1.70 6.58
C LEU A 23 -2.76 -0.91 7.20
N HIS A 24 -2.74 0.40 7.02
CA HIS A 24 -1.70 1.26 7.58
C HIS A 24 -1.62 1.12 9.10
N HIS A 25 -2.75 1.25 9.82
CA HIS A 25 -2.77 1.09 11.28
C HIS A 25 -2.34 -0.30 11.76
N LEU A 26 -2.75 -1.37 11.06
CA LEU A 26 -2.34 -2.73 11.40
C LEU A 26 -0.84 -2.92 11.24
N LEU A 27 -0.25 -2.34 10.20
CA LEU A 27 1.18 -2.43 9.93
C LEU A 27 2.00 -1.59 10.92
N GLU A 28 1.57 -0.37 11.24
CA GLU A 28 2.23 0.44 12.28
C GLU A 28 2.18 -0.19 13.67
N ALA A 29 1.07 -0.85 14.02
CA ALA A 29 0.92 -1.52 15.30
C ALA A 29 1.66 -2.88 15.36
N SER A 30 2.02 -3.45 14.20
CA SER A 30 2.67 -4.76 14.15
C SER A 30 4.14 -4.67 14.55
N ARG A 31 4.57 -5.63 15.36
CA ARG A 31 5.99 -5.86 15.70
C ARG A 31 6.52 -7.17 15.13
N LYS A 32 5.69 -7.88 14.38
CA LYS A 32 6.02 -9.19 13.80
C LYS A 32 6.50 -9.00 12.37
N PRO A 33 7.61 -9.65 11.98
CA PRO A 33 8.01 -9.70 10.57
C PRO A 33 6.89 -10.29 9.71
N LEU A 34 6.72 -9.76 8.51
CA LEU A 34 5.76 -10.28 7.55
C LEU A 34 6.32 -11.50 6.84
N THR A 35 5.47 -12.50 6.63
CA THR A 35 5.79 -13.65 5.79
C THR A 35 5.87 -13.23 4.32
N SER A 36 6.59 -14.00 3.51
CA SER A 36 6.71 -13.74 2.05
C SER A 36 5.34 -13.65 1.35
N SER A 37 4.38 -14.49 1.74
CA SER A 37 3.01 -14.46 1.20
C SER A 37 2.23 -13.20 1.60
N GLU A 38 2.38 -12.73 2.84
CA GLU A 38 1.77 -11.49 3.30
C GLU A 38 2.36 -10.28 2.56
N VAL A 39 3.68 -10.24 2.38
CA VAL A 39 4.36 -9.18 1.63
C VAL A 39 3.89 -9.17 0.18
N THR A 40 3.86 -10.33 -0.49
CA THR A 40 3.35 -10.45 -1.87
C THR A 40 1.92 -9.92 -1.99
N SER A 41 1.03 -10.39 -1.11
CA SER A 41 -0.38 -10.00 -1.14
C SER A 41 -0.60 -8.51 -0.88
N LEU A 42 0.20 -7.94 0.03
CA LEU A 42 0.17 -6.51 0.31
C LEU A 42 0.69 -5.70 -0.87
N VAL A 43 1.84 -6.06 -1.43
CA VAL A 43 2.44 -5.38 -2.59
C VAL A 43 1.48 -5.40 -3.76
N ASP A 44 0.93 -6.56 -4.13
CA ASP A 44 -0.01 -6.68 -5.24
C ASP A 44 -1.22 -5.75 -5.05
N THR A 45 -1.77 -5.74 -3.83
CA THR A 45 -2.88 -4.85 -3.48
C THR A 45 -2.47 -3.38 -3.61
N CYS A 46 -1.34 -2.99 -3.05
CA CYS A 46 -0.87 -1.62 -3.09
C CYS A 46 -0.55 -1.16 -4.53
N LEU A 47 0.01 -2.02 -5.38
CA LEU A 47 0.24 -1.69 -6.78
C LEU A 47 -1.06 -1.35 -7.52
N ASP A 48 -2.15 -2.04 -7.21
CA ASP A 48 -3.48 -1.71 -7.77
C ASP A 48 -4.03 -0.39 -7.18
N LEU A 49 -3.84 -0.16 -5.88
CA LEU A 49 -4.24 1.09 -5.21
C LEU A 49 -3.47 2.32 -5.74
N LEU A 50 -2.19 2.16 -6.06
CA LEU A 50 -1.34 3.23 -6.60
C LEU A 50 -1.82 3.66 -7.99
N LYS A 51 -2.41 2.74 -8.77
CA LYS A 51 -3.03 3.00 -10.07
C LYS A 51 -4.45 3.54 -9.96
N ASP A 52 -5.06 3.52 -8.78
CA ASP A 52 -6.40 4.05 -8.54
C ASP A 52 -6.39 5.58 -8.57
N ASN A 53 -6.73 6.13 -9.73
CA ASN A 53 -6.86 7.57 -9.95
C ASN A 53 -8.24 8.13 -9.55
N SER A 54 -9.16 7.30 -9.04
CA SER A 54 -10.50 7.75 -8.66
C SER A 54 -10.51 8.55 -7.35
N ASN A 55 -9.58 8.26 -6.43
CA ASN A 55 -9.45 8.98 -5.17
C ASN A 55 -8.00 8.97 -4.66
N PHE A 56 -7.41 10.16 -4.55
CA PHE A 56 -6.01 10.32 -4.12
C PHE A 56 -5.73 9.74 -2.73
N ARG A 57 -6.73 9.69 -1.83
CA ARG A 57 -6.56 9.11 -0.48
C ARG A 57 -6.31 7.61 -0.50
N VAL A 58 -6.84 6.92 -1.52
CA VAL A 58 -6.64 5.49 -1.71
C VAL A 58 -5.18 5.22 -2.10
N SER A 59 -4.67 5.97 -3.09
CA SER A 59 -3.28 5.90 -3.52
C SER A 59 -2.31 6.31 -2.40
N GLN A 60 -2.60 7.43 -1.71
CA GLN A 60 -1.83 7.88 -0.53
C GLN A 60 -1.79 6.81 0.57
N GLY A 61 -2.94 6.24 0.95
CA GLY A 61 -3.01 5.21 1.98
C GLY A 61 -2.25 3.94 1.59
N GLY A 62 -2.29 3.57 0.30
CA GLY A 62 -1.49 2.47 -0.24
C GLY A 62 0.02 2.70 -0.06
N LEU A 63 0.51 3.90 -0.36
CA LEU A 63 1.92 4.28 -0.15
C LEU A 63 2.31 4.27 1.34
N GLN A 64 1.47 4.81 2.22
CA GLN A 64 1.70 4.81 3.67
C GLN A 64 1.73 3.40 4.25
N ALA A 65 0.84 2.52 3.79
CA ALA A 65 0.85 1.11 4.15
C ALA A 65 2.14 0.42 3.67
N LEU A 66 2.58 0.67 2.43
CA LEU A 66 3.84 0.14 1.91
C LEU A 66 5.05 0.58 2.73
N ALA A 67 5.13 1.87 3.09
CA ALA A 67 6.21 2.40 3.92
C ALA A 67 6.27 1.70 5.30
N SER A 68 5.10 1.49 5.92
CA SER A 68 4.98 0.78 7.20
C SER A 68 5.39 -0.68 7.08
N ALA A 69 4.98 -1.35 5.99
CA ALA A 69 5.33 -2.74 5.73
C ALA A 69 6.80 -2.94 5.37
N ALA A 70 7.46 -1.94 4.77
CA ALA A 70 8.86 -2.06 4.36
C ALA A 70 9.79 -2.35 5.55
N VAL A 71 9.47 -1.82 6.73
CA VAL A 71 10.19 -2.09 7.98
C VAL A 71 9.99 -3.54 8.44
N LEU A 72 8.82 -4.13 8.17
CA LEU A 72 8.45 -5.48 8.62
C LEU A 72 8.75 -6.58 7.58
N ALA A 73 8.88 -6.23 6.31
CA ALA A 73 9.01 -7.16 5.20
C ALA A 73 10.44 -7.71 5.01
N GLY A 74 11.46 -6.97 5.47
CA GLY A 74 12.86 -7.37 5.32
C GLY A 74 13.22 -7.70 3.87
N ASP A 75 13.90 -8.83 3.66
CA ASP A 75 14.33 -9.26 2.33
C ASP A 75 13.18 -9.68 1.40
N ASN A 76 12.01 -10.02 1.96
CA ASN A 76 10.85 -10.40 1.16
C ASN A 76 10.34 -9.25 0.29
N LEU A 77 10.65 -7.98 0.62
CA LEU A 77 10.25 -6.85 -0.22
C LEU A 77 11.12 -6.71 -1.48
N LYS A 78 12.38 -7.15 -1.42
CA LYS A 78 13.38 -6.92 -2.48
C LYS A 78 12.97 -7.52 -3.82
N ILE A 79 12.31 -8.68 -3.79
CA ILE A 79 11.83 -9.36 -5.02
C ILE A 79 10.77 -8.54 -5.78
N HIS A 80 10.11 -7.61 -5.10
CA HIS A 80 9.03 -6.79 -5.66
C HIS A 80 9.50 -5.42 -6.16
N PHE A 81 10.77 -5.05 -5.96
CA PHE A 81 11.28 -3.72 -6.31
C PHE A 81 11.11 -3.36 -7.80
N ASN A 82 11.23 -4.34 -8.69
CA ASN A 82 11.05 -4.12 -10.13
C ASN A 82 9.64 -3.61 -10.48
N ALA A 83 8.62 -3.97 -9.70
CA ALA A 83 7.26 -3.46 -9.88
C ALA A 83 6.99 -2.23 -9.00
N LEU A 84 7.50 -2.24 -7.77
CA LEU A 84 7.22 -1.22 -6.76
C LEU A 84 7.90 0.12 -7.07
N VAL A 85 9.18 0.09 -7.46
CA VAL A 85 9.96 1.31 -7.68
C VAL A 85 9.38 2.17 -8.81
N PRO A 86 9.07 1.62 -10.01
CA PRO A 86 8.44 2.42 -11.05
C PRO A 86 7.09 3.00 -10.61
N ALA A 87 6.26 2.21 -9.92
CA ALA A 87 4.95 2.66 -9.45
C ALA A 87 5.05 3.81 -8.43
N ALA A 88 6.01 3.75 -7.49
CA ALA A 88 6.26 4.82 -6.54
C ALA A 88 6.82 6.08 -7.24
N VAL A 89 7.75 5.92 -8.18
CA VAL A 89 8.31 7.03 -8.96
C VAL A 89 7.23 7.78 -9.74
N GLU A 90 6.24 7.09 -10.31
CA GLU A 90 5.10 7.74 -10.95
C GLU A 90 4.29 8.61 -9.97
N ARG A 91 4.16 8.19 -8.70
CA ARG A 91 3.43 8.95 -7.68
C ARG A 91 4.17 10.20 -7.19
N LEU A 92 5.50 10.28 -7.35
CA LEU A 92 6.25 11.53 -7.11
C LEU A 92 5.82 12.66 -8.07
N GLY A 93 5.27 12.32 -9.23
CA GLY A 93 4.68 13.26 -10.20
C GLY A 93 3.20 13.54 -9.99
N ASP A 94 2.55 13.03 -8.94
CA ASP A 94 1.11 13.17 -8.75
C ASP A 94 0.69 14.64 -8.59
N ALA A 95 -0.51 14.99 -9.05
CA ALA A 95 -1.05 16.35 -8.94
C ALA A 95 -1.31 16.77 -7.47
N LYS A 96 -1.54 15.81 -6.57
CA LYS A 96 -1.87 16.05 -5.16
C LYS A 96 -0.61 15.97 -4.29
N GLN A 97 -0.31 17.04 -3.57
CA GLN A 97 0.84 17.09 -2.63
C GLN A 97 0.86 15.93 -1.62
N PRO A 98 -0.25 15.52 -0.98
CA PRO A 98 -0.22 14.41 -0.03
C PRO A 98 0.20 13.06 -0.63
N VAL A 99 -0.04 12.84 -1.92
CA VAL A 99 0.40 11.61 -2.60
C VAL A 99 1.90 11.68 -2.87
N ARG A 100 2.40 12.84 -3.30
CA ARG A 100 3.84 13.05 -3.49
C ARG A 100 4.64 12.91 -2.21
N ASP A 101 4.12 13.42 -1.09
CA ASP A 101 4.79 13.33 0.22
C ASP A 101 4.82 11.90 0.77
N ALA A 102 3.89 11.04 0.33
CA ALA A 102 3.83 9.65 0.76
C ALA A 102 4.67 8.70 -0.11
N ALA A 103 5.10 9.13 -1.30
CA ALA A 103 5.85 8.33 -2.27
C ALA A 103 7.35 8.34 -2.00
#